data_AF-A0AAT9QIG5-F1
#
_entry.id   AF-A0AAT9QIG5-F1
#
_cell.length_a   1.000
_cell.length_b   1.000
_cell.length_c   1.000
_cell.angle_alpha   90.00
_cell.angle_beta   90.00
_cell.angle_gamma   90.00
#
_symmetry.space_group_name_H-M   'P 1'
#
loop_
_entity.id
_entity.type
_entity.pdbx_description
1 polymer ?
#
loop_
_entity_poly.entity_id
_entity_poly.type
_entity_poly.pdbx_seq_one_letter_code
_entity_poly.pdbx_strand_id
1 'polypeptide(L)'
;MPNWQNHPPLPATWQRCDARILPLWWERLCAQAGQQSAALYAAGLFTEDRRRPIAQWFNPAFNAALLVAPETSPEWPVQRFGIFYAPPDTGFVRIHSAPHEWNPREPRRSPTENEAFQAAIAEAERFLQVEMDFV
;
A
#
# COMPACT_ATOMS: atom_id res chain seq x y z
N MET A 1 -2.81 11.87 -24.38
CA MET A 1 -2.01 10.80 -23.76
C MET A 1 -1.60 11.32 -22.39
N PRO A 2 -2.11 10.78 -21.26
CA PRO A 2 -1.65 11.21 -19.94
C PRO A 2 -0.20 10.71 -19.73
N ASN A 3 0.65 11.59 -19.21
CA ASN A 3 2.08 11.39 -19.05
C ASN A 3 2.35 10.58 -17.77
N TRP A 4 2.37 9.25 -17.87
CA TRP A 4 2.60 8.32 -16.74
C TRP A 4 4.08 8.22 -16.29
N GLN A 5 4.96 9.13 -16.72
CA GLN A 5 6.42 9.00 -16.55
C GLN A 5 7.03 9.89 -15.46
N ASN A 6 6.23 10.66 -14.70
CA ASN A 6 6.74 11.49 -13.61
C ASN A 6 6.40 10.87 -12.25
N HIS A 7 6.88 9.66 -12.00
CA HIS A 7 7.05 9.21 -10.63
C HIS A 7 8.24 10.02 -10.06
N PRO A 8 8.03 10.85 -9.02
CA PRO A 8 9.14 11.57 -8.42
C PRO A 8 10.23 10.59 -7.97
N PRO A 9 11.52 10.97 -8.04
CA PRO A 9 12.58 10.11 -7.53
C PRO A 9 12.31 9.83 -6.05
N LEU A 10 12.30 8.54 -5.70
CA LEU A 10 12.18 8.13 -4.32
C LEU A 10 13.32 8.77 -3.51
N PRO A 11 13.04 9.25 -2.30
CA PRO A 11 14.09 9.75 -1.44
C PRO A 11 15.15 8.68 -1.18
N ALA A 12 16.43 9.07 -1.03
CA ALA A 12 17.58 8.16 -1.08
C ALA A 12 17.56 6.99 -0.07
N THR A 13 16.76 7.10 1.01
CA THR A 13 16.62 6.07 2.05
C THR A 13 15.52 5.06 1.76
N TRP A 14 14.55 5.40 0.91
CA TRP A 14 13.39 4.57 0.61
C TRP A 14 13.65 3.65 -0.58
N GLN A 15 13.51 2.35 -0.36
CA GLN A 15 13.76 1.33 -1.37
C GLN A 15 12.46 0.64 -1.76
N ARG A 16 12.17 0.54 -3.06
CA ARG A 16 11.00 -0.19 -3.56
C ARG A 16 11.28 -1.69 -3.52
N CYS A 17 10.37 -2.47 -2.92
CA CYS A 17 10.61 -3.87 -2.57
C CYS A 17 9.43 -4.79 -2.90
N ASP A 18 8.81 -4.68 -4.07
CA ASP A 18 7.51 -5.32 -4.38
C ASP A 18 7.53 -6.87 -4.48
N ALA A 19 8.71 -7.51 -4.39
CA ALA A 19 8.87 -8.95 -4.66
C ALA A 19 8.15 -9.86 -3.64
N ARG A 20 8.12 -9.47 -2.36
CA ARG A 20 7.48 -10.22 -1.26
C ARG A 20 7.07 -9.25 -0.17
N ILE A 21 5.85 -9.37 0.36
CA ILE A 21 5.42 -8.62 1.55
C ILE A 21 6.47 -8.73 2.66
N LEU A 22 6.88 -7.58 3.19
CA LEU A 22 7.89 -7.52 4.24
C LEU A 22 7.36 -8.19 5.52
N PRO A 23 8.19 -9.00 6.22
CA PRO A 23 7.84 -9.54 7.54
C PRO A 23 7.45 -8.46 8.56
N LEU A 24 8.00 -7.24 8.40
CA LEU A 24 7.70 -6.07 9.21
C LEU A 24 6.19 -5.81 9.34
N TRP A 25 5.41 -6.02 8.28
CA TRP A 25 3.95 -5.81 8.33
C TRP A 25 3.26 -6.76 9.29
N TRP A 26 3.69 -8.02 9.31
CA TRP A 26 3.17 -9.01 10.25
C TRP A 26 3.56 -8.66 11.69
N GLU A 27 4.81 -8.23 11.89
CA GLU A 27 5.29 -7.78 13.20
C GLU A 27 4.50 -6.57 13.72
N ARG A 28 4.27 -5.55 12.87
CA ARG A 28 3.48 -4.36 13.22
C ARG A 28 2.02 -4.70 13.52
N LEU A 29 1.42 -5.55 12.71
CA LEU A 29 0.04 -6.01 12.91
C LEU A 29 -0.10 -6.79 14.22
N CYS A 30 0.84 -7.69 14.53
CA CYS A 30 0.86 -8.42 15.80
C CYS A 30 1.06 -7.49 16.99
N ALA A 31 1.94 -6.49 16.88
CA ALA A 31 2.17 -5.50 17.94
C ALA A 31 0.91 -4.66 18.23
N GLN A 32 0.12 -4.34 17.20
CA GLN A 32 -1.07 -3.50 17.32
C GLN A 32 -2.33 -4.26 17.73
N ALA A 33 -2.58 -5.43 17.15
CA ALA A 33 -3.85 -6.16 17.30
C ALA A 33 -3.75 -7.46 18.11
N GLY A 34 -2.53 -7.90 18.43
CA GLY A 34 -2.26 -9.23 18.98
C GLY A 34 -2.29 -10.32 17.91
N GLN A 35 -1.62 -11.45 18.16
CA GLN A 35 -1.37 -12.49 17.17
C GLN A 35 -2.63 -13.14 16.55
N GLN A 36 -3.69 -13.35 17.35
CA GLN A 36 -4.93 -13.96 16.86
C GLN A 36 -5.71 -13.01 15.92
N SER A 37 -5.85 -11.75 16.31
CA SER A 37 -6.49 -10.73 15.47
C SER A 37 -5.66 -10.41 14.23
N ALA A 38 -4.33 -10.43 14.36
CA ALA A 38 -3.41 -10.26 13.25
C ALA A 38 -3.55 -11.36 12.19
N ALA A 39 -3.70 -12.62 12.60
CA ALA A 39 -3.95 -13.72 11.67
C ALA A 39 -5.23 -13.53 10.86
N LEU A 40 -6.31 -13.03 11.49
CA LEU A 40 -7.59 -12.75 10.82
C LEU A 40 -7.50 -11.55 9.87
N TYR A 41 -6.80 -10.47 10.27
CA TYR A 41 -6.62 -9.30 9.42
C TYR A 41 -5.67 -9.56 8.24
N ALA A 42 -4.58 -10.28 8.50
CA ALA A 42 -3.63 -10.66 7.46
C ALA A 42 -4.24 -11.62 6.44
N ALA A 43 -5.20 -12.46 6.87
CA ALA A 43 -5.98 -13.31 5.98
C ALA A 43 -6.76 -12.53 4.88
N GLY A 44 -6.99 -11.23 5.09
CA GLY A 44 -7.67 -10.35 4.13
C GLY A 44 -6.74 -9.36 3.41
N LEU A 45 -5.73 -8.83 4.11
CA LEU A 45 -4.81 -7.80 3.58
C LEU A 45 -3.52 -8.35 2.98
N PHE A 46 -3.01 -9.47 3.51
CA PHE A 46 -1.65 -9.95 3.26
C PHE A 46 -1.58 -11.37 2.67
N THR A 47 -2.67 -12.12 2.64
CA THR A 47 -2.66 -13.52 2.21
C THR A 47 -3.19 -13.75 0.79
N GLU A 48 -2.29 -14.38 0.05
CA GLU A 48 -2.52 -15.45 -0.93
C GLU A 48 -3.01 -15.08 -2.33
N ASP A 49 -3.83 -14.05 -2.54
CA ASP A 49 -4.16 -13.65 -3.92
C ASP A 49 -3.11 -12.68 -4.50
N ARG A 50 -1.90 -13.20 -4.74
CA ARG A 50 -0.82 -12.50 -5.49
C ARG A 50 -1.20 -12.13 -6.93
N ARG A 51 -2.43 -12.42 -7.37
CA ARG A 51 -2.95 -11.92 -8.65
C ARG A 51 -3.19 -10.42 -8.60
N ARG A 52 -3.43 -9.87 -7.40
CA ARG A 52 -3.71 -8.44 -7.22
C ARG A 52 -2.41 -7.65 -7.03
N PRO A 53 -2.29 -6.48 -7.67
CA PRO A 53 -1.07 -5.72 -7.62
C PRO A 53 -0.84 -5.12 -6.22
N ILE A 54 0.41 -5.15 -5.79
CA ILE A 54 0.89 -4.50 -4.56
C ILE A 54 2.14 -3.68 -4.88
N ALA A 55 2.37 -2.61 -4.15
CA ALA A 55 3.63 -1.88 -4.16
C ALA A 55 4.06 -1.59 -2.72
N GLN A 56 5.33 -1.75 -2.41
CA GLN A 56 5.82 -1.45 -1.08
C GLN A 56 7.22 -0.85 -1.08
N TRP A 57 7.48 -0.04 -0.06
CA TRP A 57 8.74 0.61 0.17
C TRP A 57 9.22 0.32 1.58
N PHE A 58 10.53 0.22 1.73
CA PHE A 58 11.20 0.02 3.00
C PHE A 58 12.28 1.07 3.21
N ASN A 59 12.35 1.60 4.42
CA ASN A 59 13.42 2.46 4.87
C ASN A 59 14.21 1.74 5.98
N PRO A 60 15.39 1.16 5.67
CA PRO A 60 16.19 0.43 6.65
C PRO A 60 16.77 1.33 7.74
N ALA A 61 16.94 2.63 7.49
CA ALA A 61 17.51 3.55 8.48
C ALA A 61 16.55 3.78 9.66
N PHE A 62 15.24 3.78 9.39
CA PHE A 62 14.21 4.01 10.41
C PHE A 62 13.34 2.79 10.71
N ASN A 63 13.63 1.64 10.07
CA ASN A 63 12.79 0.44 10.12
C ASN A 63 11.29 0.75 9.85
N ALA A 64 11.07 1.61 8.86
CA ALA A 64 9.75 2.08 8.43
C ALA A 64 9.38 1.45 7.09
N ALA A 65 8.08 1.27 6.84
CA ALA A 65 7.59 0.76 5.57
C ALA A 65 6.33 1.46 5.09
N LEU A 66 6.12 1.44 3.78
CA LEU A 66 4.90 1.90 3.14
C LEU A 66 4.38 0.80 2.21
N LEU A 67 3.07 0.60 2.18
CA LEU A 67 2.42 -0.43 1.37
C LEU A 67 1.18 0.12 0.69
N VAL A 68 1.05 -0.18 -0.59
CA VAL A 68 -0.17 -0.07 -1.38
C VAL A 68 -0.71 -1.47 -1.60
N ALA A 69 -1.92 -1.74 -1.12
CA ALA A 69 -2.58 -3.04 -1.24
C ALA A 69 -4.09 -2.88 -1.39
N PRO A 70 -4.79 -3.87 -1.98
CA PRO A 70 -6.25 -3.90 -1.95
C PRO A 70 -6.77 -3.88 -0.51
N GLU A 71 -7.73 -3.02 -0.23
CA GLU A 71 -8.33 -2.89 1.11
C GLU A 71 -9.74 -3.51 1.18
N THR A 72 -10.44 -3.54 0.05
CA THR A 72 -11.79 -4.11 -0.05
C THR A 72 -11.75 -5.62 -0.22
N SER A 73 -12.72 -6.28 0.40
CA SER A 73 -12.93 -7.71 0.20
C SER A 73 -13.39 -8.01 -1.24
N PRO A 74 -13.00 -9.14 -1.87
CA PRO A 74 -13.30 -9.46 -3.26
C PRO A 74 -14.78 -9.45 -3.64
N GLU A 75 -15.68 -9.70 -2.68
CA GLU A 75 -17.14 -9.68 -2.89
C GLU A 75 -17.74 -8.28 -3.07
N TRP A 76 -16.98 -7.23 -2.73
CA TRP A 76 -17.47 -5.86 -2.86
C TRP A 76 -17.58 -5.42 -4.33
N PRO A 77 -18.68 -4.75 -4.74
CA PRO A 77 -18.88 -4.32 -6.13
C PRO A 77 -17.83 -3.33 -6.64
N VAL A 78 -17.32 -2.49 -5.73
CA VAL A 78 -16.25 -1.53 -5.99
C VAL A 78 -15.06 -1.97 -5.17
N GLN A 79 -13.91 -2.08 -5.82
CA GLN A 79 -12.65 -2.42 -5.17
C GLN A 79 -11.80 -1.16 -4.99
N ARG A 80 -10.92 -1.15 -3.99
CA ARG A 80 -10.06 0.00 -3.69
C ARG A 80 -8.66 -0.40 -3.24
N PHE A 81 -7.68 0.44 -3.58
CA PHE A 81 -6.34 0.37 -3.00
C PHE A 81 -6.24 1.28 -1.78
N GLY A 82 -5.74 0.73 -0.67
CA GLY A 82 -5.36 1.47 0.52
C GLY A 82 -3.85 1.71 0.55
N ILE A 83 -3.45 2.80 1.19
CA ILE A 83 -2.06 3.11 1.50
C ILE A 83 -1.86 2.95 3.00
N PHE A 84 -0.88 2.14 3.38
CA PHE A 84 -0.57 1.79 4.76
C PHE A 84 0.85 2.22 5.06
N TYR A 85 1.06 2.91 6.17
CA TYR A 85 2.36 3.36 6.66
C TYR A 85 2.66 2.70 7.99
N ALA A 86 3.82 2.06 8.08
CA ALA A 86 4.42 1.55 9.30
C ALA A 86 5.53 2.52 9.73
N PRO A 87 5.30 3.37 10.74
CA PRO A 87 6.33 4.26 11.25
C PRO A 87 7.40 3.48 12.02
N PRO A 88 8.50 4.16 12.42
CA PRO A 88 9.48 3.60 13.33
C PRO A 88 8.82 3.14 14.64
N ASP A 89 9.23 1.97 15.12
CA ASP A 89 8.91 1.41 16.45
C ASP A 89 7.44 1.34 16.88
N THR A 90 6.49 1.50 15.96
CA THR A 90 5.05 1.51 16.26
C THR A 90 4.30 0.53 15.35
N GLY A 91 2.97 0.46 15.45
CA GLY A 91 2.12 -0.38 14.61
C GLY A 91 2.09 0.09 13.15
N PHE A 92 0.89 0.16 12.58
CA PHE A 92 0.72 0.78 11.27
C PHE A 92 -0.56 1.60 11.21
N VAL A 93 -0.57 2.59 10.31
CA VAL A 93 -1.70 3.46 10.08
C VAL A 93 -2.10 3.42 8.62
N ARG A 94 -3.40 3.53 8.37
CA ARG A 94 -3.92 3.77 7.03
C ARG A 94 -3.80 5.26 6.72
N ILE A 95 -3.13 5.61 5.62
CA ILE A 95 -3.03 6.99 5.16
C ILE A 95 -4.37 7.41 4.55
N HIS A 96 -4.92 8.52 5.03
CA HIS A 96 -6.12 9.13 4.46
C HIS A 96 -5.77 9.71 3.08
N SER A 97 -6.18 9.01 2.03
CA SER A 97 -5.93 9.32 0.63
C SER A 97 -7.25 9.23 -0.16
N ALA A 98 -7.20 9.65 -1.44
CA ALA A 98 -8.29 9.42 -2.38
C ALA A 98 -8.65 7.93 -2.43
N PRO A 99 -9.90 7.55 -2.78
CA PRO A 99 -10.34 6.19 -2.60
C PRO A 99 -9.71 5.18 -3.58
N HIS A 100 -8.99 5.61 -4.63
CA HIS A 100 -8.29 4.72 -5.59
C HIS A 100 -9.13 3.50 -6.01
N GLU A 101 -10.34 3.78 -6.47
CA GLU A 101 -11.37 2.76 -6.71
C GLU A 101 -11.44 2.31 -8.17
N TRP A 102 -11.83 1.04 -8.38
CA TRP A 102 -12.20 0.50 -9.68
C TRP A 102 -13.40 -0.45 -9.56
N ASN A 103 -14.07 -0.72 -10.68
CA ASN A 103 -15.16 -1.69 -10.74
C ASN A 103 -14.69 -2.97 -11.47
N PRO A 104 -14.53 -4.12 -10.78
CA PRO A 104 -14.12 -5.37 -11.41
C PRO A 104 -15.09 -5.88 -12.47
N ARG A 105 -16.38 -5.48 -12.41
CA ARG A 105 -17.41 -5.88 -13.38
C ARG A 105 -17.35 -5.07 -14.66
N GLU A 106 -16.66 -3.93 -14.66
CA GLU A 106 -16.49 -3.05 -15.82
C GLU A 106 -14.99 -2.78 -16.10
N PRO A 107 -14.16 -3.81 -16.35
CA PRO A 107 -12.69 -3.68 -16.38
C PRO A 107 -12.15 -2.81 -17.52
N ARG A 108 -12.98 -2.46 -18.51
CA ARG A 108 -12.63 -1.58 -19.64
C ARG A 108 -13.09 -0.13 -19.43
N ARG A 109 -13.79 0.16 -18.33
CA ARG A 109 -14.25 1.50 -17.99
C ARG A 109 -13.30 2.09 -16.97
N SER A 110 -12.77 3.28 -17.24
CA SER A 110 -11.95 4.01 -16.27
C SER A 110 -12.79 4.41 -15.04
N PRO A 111 -12.23 4.31 -13.82
CA PRO A 111 -10.87 3.86 -13.52
C PRO A 111 -10.74 2.33 -13.61
N THR A 112 -9.74 1.86 -14.35
CA THR A 112 -9.33 0.45 -14.39
C THR A 112 -8.50 0.07 -13.16
N GLU A 113 -8.33 -1.23 -12.87
CA GLU A 113 -7.48 -1.69 -11.76
C GLU A 113 -6.05 -1.11 -11.85
N ASN A 114 -5.47 -1.11 -13.04
CA ASN A 114 -4.13 -0.56 -13.25
C ASN A 114 -4.10 0.96 -13.04
N GLU A 115 -5.10 1.71 -13.53
CA GLU A 115 -5.16 3.16 -13.30
C GLU A 115 -5.33 3.51 -11.81
N ALA A 116 -6.19 2.76 -11.10
CA ALA A 116 -6.38 2.91 -9.67
C ALA A 116 -5.09 2.58 -8.89
N PHE A 117 -4.38 1.52 -9.29
CA PHE A 117 -3.12 1.12 -8.68
C PHE A 117 -2.01 2.14 -8.92
N GLN A 118 -1.85 2.64 -10.15
CA GLN A 118 -0.86 3.70 -10.45
C GLN A 118 -1.18 5.00 -9.72
N ALA A 119 -2.46 5.36 -9.58
CA ALA A 119 -2.87 6.52 -8.79
C ALA A 119 -2.51 6.35 -7.30
N ALA A 120 -2.69 5.15 -6.75
CA ALA A 120 -2.31 4.84 -5.37
C ALA A 120 -0.78 4.87 -5.17
N ILE A 121 0.00 4.36 -6.13
CA ILE A 121 1.47 4.49 -6.12
C ILE A 121 1.88 5.96 -6.13
N ALA A 122 1.32 6.77 -7.02
CA ALA A 122 1.68 8.19 -7.13
C ALA A 122 1.33 8.99 -5.86
N GLU A 123 0.28 8.60 -5.13
CA GLU A 123 -0.04 9.18 -3.83
C GLU A 123 0.90 8.69 -2.73
N ALA A 124 1.25 7.39 -2.73
CA ALA A 124 2.22 6.81 -1.80
C ALA A 124 3.61 7.44 -1.94
N GLU A 125 4.09 7.63 -3.17
CA GLU A 125 5.37 8.29 -3.43
C GLU A 125 5.35 9.76 -3.02
N ARG A 126 4.25 10.48 -3.24
CA ARG A 126 4.07 11.84 -2.71
C ARG A 126 4.13 11.87 -1.19
N PHE A 127 3.51 10.90 -0.52
CA PHE A 127 3.61 10.78 0.94
C PHE A 127 5.07 10.60 1.38
N LEU A 128 5.85 9.74 0.72
CA LEU A 128 7.27 9.54 1.04
C LEU A 128 8.11 10.81 0.89
N GLN A 129 7.80 11.66 -0.09
CA GLN A 129 8.47 12.95 -0.24
C GLN A 129 8.17 13.88 0.94
N VAL A 130 6.89 14.00 1.29
CA VAL A 130 6.46 14.86 2.40
C VAL A 130 7.01 14.37 3.73
N GLU A 131 7.02 13.06 3.98
CA GLU A 131 7.56 12.48 5.21
C GLU A 131 9.01 12.90 5.44
N MET A 132 9.84 12.89 4.39
CA MET A 132 11.23 13.35 4.48
C MET A 132 11.40 14.85 4.71
N ASP A 133 10.40 15.69 4.36
CA ASP A 133 10.46 17.12 4.64
C ASP A 133 10.24 17.43 6.14
N PHE A 134 9.73 16.48 6.91
CA PHE A 134 9.39 16.64 8.33
C PHE A 134 10.24 15.81 9.30
N VAL A 135 11.19 15.00 8.80
CA VAL A 135 12.18 14.23 9.60
C VAL A 135 13.48 15.00 9.73
#